data_AF-A0A0N4TAW8-F1
#
_entry.id   AF-A0A0N4TAW8-F1
#
_cell.length_a   1.000
_cell.length_b   1.000
_cell.length_c   1.000
_cell.angle_alpha   90.00
_cell.angle_beta   90.00
_cell.angle_gamma   90.00
#
_symmetry.space_group_name_H-M   'P 1'
#
loop_
_entity.id
_entity.type
_entity.pdbx_description
1 polymer ?
#
loop_
_entity_poly.entity_id
_entity_poly.type
_entity_poly.pdbx_seq_one_letter_code
_entity_poly.pdbx_strand_id
1 'polypeptide(L)'
;MNEMIVKPRELPTSFDARQKWPNFIHPIQDQGECASSWAQSTAATSADRLALITDGRQNVSLSAQQILSCNQHRQKGCEGGYLDRAWWYIRKFGVVSEECYPYVSGITKKPEICEMQKSRHTEGRECPSGHANSRVYRTTPSYRVSSKEKDIMSEILTNGPVQATFLVHGDFFMYSGGVYKHLPAVEEKVEGYHSVRLLGYKFFFLSF
;
A
#
# COMPACT_ATOMS: atom_id res chain seq x y z
N MET A 1 -3.06 15.34 -13.60
CA MET A 1 -3.52 13.93 -13.51
C MET A 1 -4.94 13.93 -13.98
N ASN A 2 -5.30 13.04 -14.90
CA ASN A 2 -6.64 13.00 -15.47
C ASN A 2 -7.59 12.33 -14.47
N GLU A 3 -8.73 12.98 -14.19
CA GLU A 3 -9.80 12.42 -13.38
C GLU A 3 -10.64 11.46 -14.23
N MET A 4 -10.96 10.27 -13.70
CA MET A 4 -11.90 9.34 -14.34
C MET A 4 -13.31 9.57 -13.81
N ILE A 5 -14.26 9.83 -14.72
CA ILE A 5 -15.69 9.94 -14.41
C ILE A 5 -16.31 8.55 -14.48
N VAL A 6 -16.82 8.05 -13.35
CA VAL A 6 -17.43 6.71 -13.23
C VAL A 6 -18.92 6.76 -13.63
N LYS A 7 -19.36 5.87 -14.54
CA LYS A 7 -20.80 5.66 -14.86
C LYS A 7 -21.54 5.04 -13.66
N PRO A 8 -22.81 5.38 -13.41
CA PRO A 8 -23.52 4.93 -12.21
C PRO A 8 -23.83 3.43 -12.28
N ARG A 9 -22.91 2.60 -11.77
CA ARG A 9 -23.26 1.29 -11.22
C ARG A 9 -23.83 1.52 -9.84
N GLU A 10 -24.96 0.89 -9.52
CA GLU A 10 -25.43 0.83 -8.14
C GLU A 10 -24.31 0.23 -7.28
N LEU A 11 -23.82 1.00 -6.32
CA LEU A 11 -22.80 0.56 -5.40
C LEU A 11 -23.49 -0.25 -4.29
N PRO A 12 -22.99 -1.46 -3.94
CA PRO A 12 -23.57 -2.23 -2.85
C PRO A 12 -23.46 -1.45 -1.53
N THR A 13 -24.32 -1.76 -0.56
CA THR A 13 -24.27 -1.08 0.75
C THR A 13 -23.05 -1.51 1.57
N SER A 14 -22.41 -2.62 1.22
CA SER A 14 -21.14 -3.04 1.79
C SER A 14 -20.32 -3.83 0.79
N PHE A 15 -19.01 -3.79 0.95
CA PHE A 15 -18.07 -4.50 0.11
C PHE A 15 -16.81 -4.84 0.90
N ASP A 16 -16.31 -6.07 0.74
CA ASP A 16 -15.03 -6.52 1.29
C ASP A 16 -14.24 -7.25 0.19
N ALA A 17 -13.10 -6.69 -0.20
CA ALA A 17 -12.23 -7.27 -1.22
C ALA A 17 -11.77 -8.70 -0.85
N ARG A 18 -11.64 -9.01 0.44
CA ARG A 18 -11.25 -10.34 0.92
C ARG A 18 -12.34 -11.38 0.70
N GLN A 19 -13.61 -10.97 0.69
CA GLN A 19 -14.72 -11.87 0.40
C GLN A 19 -14.88 -12.08 -1.11
N LYS A 20 -14.70 -11.02 -1.90
CA LYS A 20 -14.80 -11.11 -3.36
C LYS A 20 -13.61 -11.86 -3.99
N TRP A 21 -12.42 -11.68 -3.44
CA TRP A 21 -11.17 -12.24 -3.97
C TRP A 21 -10.29 -12.86 -2.86
N PRO A 22 -10.75 -13.95 -2.23
CA PRO A 22 -10.14 -14.49 -1.01
C PRO A 22 -8.67 -14.88 -1.12
N ASN A 23 -8.22 -15.28 -2.32
CA ASN A 23 -6.84 -15.71 -2.54
C ASN A 23 -5.93 -14.62 -3.11
N PHE A 24 -6.45 -13.42 -3.40
CA PHE A 24 -5.70 -12.35 -4.07
C PHE A 24 -5.42 -11.14 -3.17
N ILE A 25 -5.96 -11.13 -1.94
CA ILE A 25 -5.68 -10.09 -0.95
C ILE A 25 -4.65 -10.62 0.03
N HIS A 26 -3.45 -10.04 -0.01
CA HIS A 26 -2.32 -10.49 0.81
C HIS A 26 -2.52 -10.12 2.30
N PRO A 27 -1.92 -10.90 3.22
CA PRO A 27 -1.99 -10.66 4.66
C PRO A 27 -1.59 -9.25 5.11
N ILE A 28 -1.93 -8.93 6.36
CA ILE A 28 -1.51 -7.68 7.00
C ILE A 28 0.00 -7.74 7.24
N GLN A 29 0.70 -6.67 6.89
CA GLN A 29 2.14 -6.51 7.11
C GLN A 29 2.41 -5.59 8.29
N ASP A 30 3.50 -5.85 9.00
CA ASP A 30 3.97 -5.03 10.12
C ASP A 30 5.13 -4.13 9.67
N GLN A 31 5.00 -2.82 9.90
CA GLN A 31 6.06 -1.85 9.61
C GLN A 31 7.08 -1.70 10.75
N GLY A 32 6.81 -2.26 11.92
CA GLY A 32 7.63 -2.12 13.12
C GLY A 32 7.97 -0.67 13.46
N GLU A 33 9.16 -0.47 14.00
CA GLU A 33 9.68 0.83 14.44
C GLU A 33 10.34 1.65 13.31
N CYS A 34 9.71 1.66 12.14
CA CYS A 34 10.12 2.44 10.99
C CYS A 34 8.89 3.10 10.36
N ALA A 35 8.93 4.42 10.14
CA ALA A 35 7.82 5.16 9.51
C ALA A 35 7.74 4.88 7.99
N SER A 36 7.54 3.61 7.65
CA SER A 36 7.55 3.05 6.29
C SER A 36 6.16 2.67 5.78
N SER A 37 5.09 3.14 6.44
CA SER A 37 3.71 2.96 5.99
C SER A 37 3.53 3.28 4.50
N TRP A 38 4.23 4.31 4.01
CA TRP A 38 4.26 4.71 2.61
C TRP A 38 4.82 3.63 1.67
N ALA A 39 5.84 2.88 2.07
CA ALA A 39 6.42 1.79 1.29
C ALA A 39 5.56 0.52 1.42
N GLN A 40 5.18 0.18 2.65
CA GLN A 40 4.37 -1.01 2.97
C GLN A 40 3.02 -1.00 2.24
N SER A 41 2.25 0.09 2.38
CA SER A 41 0.94 0.19 1.72
C SER A 41 1.04 0.26 0.19
N THR A 42 2.13 0.82 -0.36
CA THR A 42 2.37 0.80 -1.82
C THR A 42 2.64 -0.62 -2.31
N ALA A 43 3.51 -1.36 -1.63
CA ALA A 43 3.82 -2.76 -1.95
C ALA A 43 2.58 -3.65 -1.84
N ALA A 44 1.85 -3.57 -0.71
CA ALA A 44 0.67 -4.37 -0.45
C ALA A 44 -0.45 -4.11 -1.46
N THR A 45 -0.74 -2.84 -1.76
CA THR A 45 -1.77 -2.47 -2.77
C THR A 45 -1.36 -2.95 -4.17
N SER A 46 -0.07 -2.86 -4.50
CA SER A 46 0.44 -3.32 -5.80
C SER A 46 0.39 -4.85 -5.93
N ALA A 47 0.70 -5.58 -4.86
CA ALA A 47 0.66 -7.04 -4.82
C ALA A 47 -0.77 -7.56 -5.04
N ASP A 48 -1.75 -7.00 -4.34
CA ASP A 48 -3.16 -7.38 -4.51
C ASP A 48 -3.65 -7.13 -5.94
N ARG A 49 -3.35 -5.94 -6.48
CA ARG A 49 -3.75 -5.59 -7.86
C ARG A 49 -3.04 -6.45 -8.89
N LEU A 50 -1.79 -6.84 -8.65
CA LEU A 50 -1.07 -7.76 -9.52
C LEU A 50 -1.77 -9.12 -9.56
N ALA A 51 -2.15 -9.68 -8.42
CA ALA A 51 -2.90 -10.93 -8.34
C ALA A 51 -4.26 -10.81 -9.05
N LEU A 52 -4.99 -9.72 -8.83
CA LEU A 52 -6.28 -9.46 -9.47
C LEU A 52 -6.20 -9.34 -11.00
N ILE A 53 -5.29 -8.51 -11.52
CA ILE A 53 -5.17 -8.23 -12.95
C ILE A 53 -4.64 -9.44 -13.71
N THR A 54 -3.83 -10.27 -13.05
CA THR A 54 -3.23 -11.45 -13.68
C THR A 54 -4.05 -12.72 -13.49
N ASP A 55 -5.19 -12.63 -12.80
CA ASP A 55 -6.04 -13.75 -12.42
C ASP A 55 -5.24 -14.84 -11.68
N GLY A 56 -4.50 -14.42 -10.65
CA GLY A 56 -3.70 -15.29 -9.80
C GLY A 56 -2.38 -15.80 -10.40
N ARG A 57 -2.12 -15.59 -11.70
CA ARG A 57 -0.85 -16.02 -12.34
C ARG A 57 0.39 -15.39 -11.71
N GLN A 58 0.25 -14.20 -11.14
CA GLN A 58 1.27 -13.55 -10.33
C GLN A 58 0.65 -13.16 -8.99
N ASN A 59 0.72 -14.08 -8.02
CA ASN A 59 0.20 -13.89 -6.67
C ASN A 59 1.37 -13.94 -5.69
N VAL A 60 1.97 -12.79 -5.41
CA VAL A 60 3.22 -12.68 -4.65
C VAL A 60 3.25 -11.40 -3.85
N SER A 61 3.68 -11.49 -2.59
CA SER A 61 3.98 -10.31 -1.77
C SER A 61 5.17 -9.57 -2.36
N LEU A 62 5.02 -8.27 -2.58
CA LEU A 62 6.08 -7.41 -3.11
C LEU A 62 6.92 -6.81 -1.98
N SER A 63 8.22 -6.65 -2.20
CA SER A 63 9.16 -6.17 -1.20
C SER A 63 8.96 -4.68 -0.89
N ALA A 64 8.45 -4.39 0.31
CA ALA A 64 8.46 -3.04 0.84
C ALA A 64 9.87 -2.57 1.19
N GLN A 65 10.76 -3.51 1.57
CA GLN A 65 12.16 -3.23 1.87
C GLN A 65 12.87 -2.61 0.67
N GLN A 66 12.70 -3.17 -0.53
CA GLN A 66 13.34 -2.60 -1.72
C GLN A 66 12.85 -1.18 -2.01
N ILE A 67 11.55 -0.91 -1.87
CA ILE A 67 11.01 0.45 -2.03
C ILE A 67 11.69 1.39 -1.03
N LEU A 68 11.81 0.96 0.23
CA LEU A 68 12.38 1.74 1.31
C LEU A 68 13.89 2.02 1.11
N SER A 69 14.69 0.98 0.88
CA SER A 69 16.15 1.06 0.75
C SER A 69 16.59 1.71 -0.55
N CYS A 70 15.88 1.44 -1.65
CA CYS A 70 16.32 1.83 -2.97
C CYS A 70 15.64 3.09 -3.52
N ASN A 71 14.52 3.57 -2.95
CA ASN A 71 13.87 4.80 -3.39
C ASN A 71 14.31 6.05 -2.60
N GLN A 72 15.56 6.17 -2.18
CA GLN A 72 15.95 7.23 -1.23
C GLN A 72 15.94 8.68 -1.78
N HIS A 73 15.87 8.88 -3.10
CA HIS A 73 15.97 10.24 -3.67
C HIS A 73 14.74 11.10 -3.32
N ARG A 74 14.97 12.10 -2.45
CA ARG A 74 13.95 12.96 -1.80
C ARG A 74 12.78 12.15 -1.22
N GLN A 75 13.11 10.99 -0.63
CA GLN A 75 12.33 10.30 0.40
C GLN A 75 13.05 10.46 1.75
N LYS A 76 12.39 10.06 2.85
CA LYS A 76 12.99 10.10 4.20
C LYS A 76 13.13 8.71 4.85
N GLY A 77 12.95 7.64 4.08
CA GLY A 77 13.14 6.28 4.59
C GLY A 77 12.22 5.97 5.77
N CYS A 78 12.83 5.67 6.93
CA CYS A 78 12.13 5.38 8.18
C CYS A 78 11.61 6.62 8.93
N GLU A 79 11.75 7.81 8.37
CA GLU A 79 11.15 9.06 8.87
C GLU A 79 9.95 9.51 8.00
N GLY A 80 9.47 8.65 7.11
CA GLY A 80 8.35 8.91 6.22
C GLY A 80 8.73 8.97 4.74
N GLY A 81 7.72 9.18 3.90
CA GLY A 81 7.90 9.22 2.45
C GLY A 81 6.65 9.65 1.70
N TYR A 82 6.86 9.96 0.43
CA TYR A 82 5.85 10.43 -0.51
C TYR A 82 5.37 9.29 -1.41
N LEU A 83 4.04 9.14 -1.50
CA LEU A 83 3.40 8.03 -2.22
C LEU A 83 3.59 8.13 -3.74
N ASP A 84 3.47 9.33 -4.30
CA ASP A 84 3.66 9.60 -5.73
C ASP A 84 5.00 9.08 -6.25
N ARG A 85 6.05 9.22 -5.44
CA ARG A 85 7.39 8.71 -5.73
C ARG A 85 7.54 7.21 -5.54
N ALA A 86 6.83 6.63 -4.59
CA ALA A 86 6.81 5.19 -4.41
C ALA A 86 6.19 4.52 -5.64
N TRP A 87 5.02 5.01 -6.09
CA TRP A 87 4.39 4.56 -7.33
C TRP A 87 5.26 4.81 -8.56
N TRP A 88 5.89 5.98 -8.67
CA TRP A 88 6.82 6.26 -9.75
C TRP A 88 8.00 5.29 -9.78
N TYR A 89 8.53 4.93 -8.60
CA TYR A 89 9.65 4.01 -8.46
C TYR A 89 9.29 2.60 -8.95
N ILE A 90 8.17 2.04 -8.46
CA ILE A 90 7.71 0.70 -8.89
C ILE A 90 7.40 0.68 -10.39
N ARG A 91 6.81 1.75 -10.92
CA ARG A 91 6.60 1.88 -12.36
C ARG A 91 7.92 1.87 -13.14
N LYS A 92 8.90 2.67 -12.72
CA LYS A 92 10.12 2.93 -13.50
C LYS A 92 11.16 1.80 -13.39
N PHE A 93 11.33 1.25 -12.20
CA PHE A 93 12.37 0.27 -11.88
C PHE A 93 11.77 -1.09 -11.57
N GLY A 94 10.63 -1.11 -10.89
CA GLY A 94 10.00 -2.32 -10.36
C GLY A 94 10.54 -2.72 -9.01
N VAL A 95 9.94 -3.77 -8.45
CA VAL A 95 10.33 -4.36 -7.16
C VAL A 95 10.33 -5.89 -7.27
N VAL A 96 11.10 -6.56 -6.43
CA VAL A 96 11.10 -8.02 -6.28
C VAL A 96 10.07 -8.46 -5.24
N SER A 97 9.95 -9.76 -5.04
CA SER A 97 9.13 -10.33 -3.97
C SER A 97 9.71 -10.06 -2.59
N GLU A 98 8.85 -10.10 -1.57
CA GLU A 98 9.24 -10.06 -0.17
C GLU A 98 10.23 -11.19 0.18
N GLU A 99 10.05 -12.38 -0.39
CA GLU A 99 10.99 -13.50 -0.21
C GLU A 99 12.40 -13.20 -0.76
N CYS A 100 12.49 -12.42 -1.84
CA CYS A 100 13.76 -12.04 -2.45
C CYS A 100 14.46 -10.92 -1.67
N TYR A 101 13.70 -9.96 -1.15
CA TYR A 101 14.24 -8.86 -0.37
C TYR A 101 13.37 -8.62 0.88
N PRO A 102 13.62 -9.38 1.97
CA PRO A 102 12.80 -9.37 3.17
C PRO A 102 12.86 -8.05 3.95
N TYR A 103 11.76 -7.73 4.60
CA TYR A 103 11.63 -6.55 5.45
C TYR A 103 12.35 -6.70 6.78
N VAL A 104 13.34 -5.83 6.99
CA VAL A 104 14.16 -5.78 8.21
C VAL A 104 14.08 -4.42 8.90
N SER A 105 13.68 -3.38 8.17
CA SER A 105 13.68 -2.01 8.67
C SER A 105 12.77 -1.75 9.86
N GLY A 106 11.74 -2.56 10.08
CA GLY A 106 10.89 -2.50 11.27
C GLY A 106 11.64 -2.81 12.56
N ILE A 107 12.75 -3.56 12.47
CA ILE A 107 13.61 -3.91 13.61
C ILE A 107 14.84 -2.99 13.66
N THR A 108 15.48 -2.77 12.51
CA THR A 108 16.72 -1.97 12.45
C THR A 108 16.49 -0.47 12.58
N LYS A 109 15.24 -0.01 12.38
CA LYS A 109 14.79 1.39 12.37
C LYS A 109 15.49 2.24 11.32
N LYS A 110 16.13 1.61 10.33
CA LYS A 110 16.90 2.25 9.27
C LYS A 110 16.42 1.75 7.92
N PRO A 111 16.49 2.57 6.86
CA PRO A 111 16.10 2.14 5.52
C PRO A 111 17.03 1.09 4.92
N GLU A 112 18.17 0.77 5.55
CA GLU A 112 19.23 -0.08 5.01
C GLU A 112 19.86 0.44 3.70
N ILE A 113 20.99 -0.19 3.33
CA ILE A 113 21.67 0.09 2.07
C ILE A 113 20.88 -0.58 0.94
N CYS A 114 20.77 0.09 -0.20
CA CYS A 114 20.14 -0.52 -1.37
C CYS A 114 21.03 -1.62 -1.96
N GLU A 115 20.67 -2.88 -1.72
CA GLU A 115 21.37 -4.05 -2.28
C GLU A 115 20.92 -4.43 -3.70
N MET A 116 19.82 -3.85 -4.18
CA MET A 116 19.31 -4.09 -5.53
C MET A 116 19.37 -2.84 -6.40
N GLN A 117 20.34 -2.78 -7.32
CA GLN A 117 20.55 -1.62 -8.17
C GLN A 117 19.31 -1.19 -8.97
N LYS A 118 19.16 0.12 -9.17
CA LYS A 118 18.11 0.76 -9.99
C LYS A 118 18.31 0.53 -11.49
N SER A 119 18.22 -0.72 -11.94
CA SER A 119 18.29 -1.06 -13.38
C SER A 119 16.90 -1.41 -13.94
N ARG A 120 16.73 -1.17 -15.25
CA ARG A 120 15.57 -1.68 -16.01
C ARG A 120 15.76 -3.13 -16.45
N HIS A 121 16.99 -3.63 -16.43
CA HIS A 121 17.36 -4.97 -16.85
C HIS A 121 17.36 -5.91 -15.64
N THR A 122 16.87 -7.14 -15.86
CA THR A 122 16.71 -8.18 -14.85
C THR A 122 17.93 -9.10 -14.73
N GLU A 123 18.85 -9.04 -15.70
CA GLU A 123 20.02 -9.93 -15.78
C GLU A 123 21.01 -9.68 -14.63
N GLY A 124 21.48 -10.76 -14.00
CA GLY A 124 22.54 -10.74 -12.98
C GLY A 124 22.12 -10.22 -11.60
N ARG A 125 20.82 -10.15 -11.29
CA ARG A 125 20.35 -9.76 -9.96
C ARG A 125 20.23 -10.96 -9.04
N GLU A 126 20.98 -10.90 -7.95
CA GLU A 126 20.82 -11.81 -6.82
C GLU A 126 19.89 -11.18 -5.79
N CYS A 127 19.06 -12.00 -5.18
CA CYS A 127 18.22 -11.60 -4.06
C CYS A 127 19.10 -11.39 -2.82
N PRO A 128 18.93 -10.30 -2.05
CA PRO A 128 19.62 -10.14 -0.76
C PRO A 128 19.41 -11.31 0.21
N SER A 129 18.26 -12.01 0.10
CA SER A 129 18.00 -13.22 0.89
C SER A 129 18.69 -14.49 0.37
N GLY A 130 19.33 -14.47 -0.80
CA GLY A 130 19.80 -15.66 -1.52
C GLY A 130 18.68 -16.44 -2.21
N HIS A 131 17.44 -15.95 -2.23
CA HIS A 131 16.34 -16.59 -2.93
C HIS A 131 16.60 -16.70 -4.44
N ALA A 132 16.23 -17.83 -5.05
CA ALA A 132 16.54 -18.10 -6.46
C ALA A 132 15.75 -17.21 -7.44
N ASN A 133 14.56 -16.75 -7.04
CA ASN A 133 13.69 -15.95 -7.91
C ASN A 133 13.86 -14.45 -7.66
N SER A 134 14.60 -13.78 -8.54
CA SER A 134 14.81 -12.33 -8.55
C SER A 134 13.91 -11.59 -9.56
N ARG A 135 12.76 -12.18 -9.92
CA ARG A 135 11.79 -11.58 -10.84
C ARG A 135 11.36 -10.20 -10.36
N VAL A 136 11.38 -9.26 -11.31
CA VAL A 136 11.01 -7.86 -11.07
C VAL A 136 9.58 -7.61 -11.55
N TYR A 137 8.76 -7.05 -10.67
CA TYR A 137 7.37 -6.69 -10.92
C TYR A 137 7.25 -5.16 -11.08
N ARG A 138 6.51 -4.72 -12.09
CA ARG A 138 6.30 -3.30 -12.42
C ARG A 138 4.83 -3.00 -12.52
N THR A 139 4.48 -1.75 -12.22
CA THR A 139 3.12 -1.26 -12.39
C THR A 139 2.98 -0.49 -13.70
N THR A 140 1.76 -0.44 -14.22
CA THR A 140 1.35 0.57 -15.20
C THR A 140 1.40 1.97 -14.57
N PRO A 141 1.23 3.06 -15.36
CA PRO A 141 1.08 4.40 -14.80
C PRO A 141 0.02 4.47 -13.71
N SER A 142 0.42 4.90 -12.51
CA SER A 142 -0.48 5.15 -11.39
C SER A 142 -1.32 6.41 -11.64
N TYR A 143 -2.54 6.43 -11.11
CA TYR A 143 -3.45 7.57 -11.13
C TYR A 143 -4.00 7.85 -9.72
N ARG A 144 -4.46 9.08 -9.51
CA ARG A 144 -5.12 9.49 -8.28
C ARG A 144 -6.63 9.30 -8.46
N VAL A 145 -7.24 8.57 -7.53
CA VAL A 145 -8.70 8.51 -7.40
C VAL A 145 -9.19 9.81 -6.78
N SER A 146 -10.36 10.31 -7.21
CA SER A 146 -10.98 11.48 -6.60
C SER A 146 -11.22 11.26 -5.10
N SER A 147 -11.32 12.35 -4.33
CA SER A 147 -11.70 12.29 -2.92
C SER A 147 -13.20 12.03 -2.68
N LYS A 148 -13.99 11.88 -3.75
CA LYS A 148 -15.41 11.53 -3.66
C LYS A 148 -15.56 10.07 -3.25
N GLU A 149 -16.35 9.82 -2.21
CA GLU A 149 -16.60 8.48 -1.66
C GLU A 149 -17.02 7.47 -2.74
N LYS A 150 -17.99 7.85 -3.59
CA LYS A 150 -18.49 6.99 -4.68
C LYS A 150 -17.41 6.58 -5.68
N ASP A 151 -16.46 7.46 -5.97
CA ASP A 151 -15.37 7.16 -6.91
C ASP A 151 -14.38 6.16 -6.29
N ILE A 152 -14.07 6.34 -5.00
CA ILE A 152 -13.22 5.41 -4.22
C ILE A 152 -13.91 4.04 -4.11
N MET A 153 -15.20 4.02 -3.76
CA MET A 153 -15.98 2.79 -3.67
C MET A 153 -16.05 2.05 -5.00
N SER A 154 -16.28 2.76 -6.10
CA SER A 154 -16.31 2.18 -7.44
C SER A 154 -14.95 1.62 -7.85
N GLU A 155 -13.87 2.33 -7.53
CA GLU A 155 -12.51 1.87 -7.80
C GLU A 155 -12.20 0.59 -7.03
N ILE A 156 -12.52 0.53 -5.74
CA ILE A 156 -12.34 -0.67 -4.92
C ILE A 156 -13.16 -1.85 -5.48
N LEU A 157 -14.43 -1.60 -5.83
CA LEU A 157 -15.33 -2.62 -6.35
C LEU A 157 -14.85 -3.20 -7.70
N THR A 158 -14.28 -2.35 -8.55
CA THR A 158 -13.93 -2.70 -9.94
C THR A 158 -12.51 -3.23 -10.06
N ASN A 159 -11.56 -2.57 -9.41
CA ASN A 159 -10.12 -2.77 -9.61
C ASN A 159 -9.39 -3.26 -8.34
N GLY A 160 -10.12 -3.46 -7.25
CA GLY A 160 -9.56 -3.90 -5.98
C GLY A 160 -8.94 -2.79 -5.14
N PRO A 161 -8.19 -3.16 -4.08
CA PRO A 161 -7.73 -2.23 -3.05
C PRO A 161 -7.09 -0.95 -3.57
N VAL A 162 -7.25 0.14 -2.83
CA VAL A 162 -6.61 1.44 -3.11
C VAL A 162 -5.75 1.87 -1.94
N GLN A 163 -4.80 2.75 -2.20
CA GLN A 163 -3.99 3.36 -1.15
C GLN A 163 -4.57 4.72 -0.75
N ALA A 164 -4.60 5.00 0.55
CA ALA A 164 -5.03 6.28 1.10
C ALA A 164 -4.04 6.78 2.16
N THR A 165 -4.23 8.03 2.56
CA THR A 165 -3.56 8.65 3.71
C THR A 165 -4.59 9.30 4.61
N PHE A 166 -4.41 9.19 5.91
CA PHE A 166 -5.24 9.89 6.88
C PHE A 166 -4.36 10.43 8.02
N LEU A 167 -4.90 11.40 8.76
CA LEU A 167 -4.23 11.98 9.91
C LEU A 167 -4.46 11.09 11.13
N VAL A 168 -3.37 10.70 11.79
CA VAL A 168 -3.41 9.91 13.02
C VAL A 168 -3.34 10.85 14.22
N HIS A 169 -4.28 10.64 15.13
CA HIS A 169 -4.40 11.32 16.41
C HIS A 169 -4.10 10.31 17.54
N GLY A 170 -3.74 10.78 18.72
CA GLY A 170 -3.37 9.91 19.86
C GLY A 170 -4.46 8.89 20.24
N ASP A 171 -5.74 9.24 20.11
CA ASP A 171 -6.88 8.35 20.37
C ASP A 171 -6.97 7.17 19.40
N PHE A 172 -6.39 7.27 18.20
CA PHE A 172 -6.34 6.16 17.25
C PHE A 172 -5.56 4.94 17.78
N PHE A 173 -4.53 5.15 18.61
CA PHE A 173 -3.76 4.05 19.21
C PHE A 173 -4.56 3.23 20.23
N MET A 174 -5.67 3.79 20.73
CA MET A 174 -6.58 3.12 21.66
C MET A 174 -7.76 2.45 20.97
N TYR A 175 -7.84 2.53 19.64
CA TYR A 175 -8.91 1.90 18.86
C TYR A 175 -8.89 0.38 19.02
N SER A 176 -10.04 -0.20 19.38
CA SER A 176 -10.21 -1.65 19.55
C SER A 176 -11.45 -2.22 18.85
N GLY A 177 -12.40 -1.38 18.44
CA GLY A 177 -13.60 -1.82 17.73
C GLY A 177 -14.55 -0.68 17.33
N GLY A 178 -15.58 -1.02 16.56
CA GLY A 178 -16.57 -0.07 16.05
C GLY A 178 -16.12 0.68 14.80
N VAL A 179 -16.57 1.93 14.65
CA VAL A 179 -16.15 2.84 13.58
C VAL A 179 -15.37 3.98 14.22
N TYR A 180 -14.07 4.05 13.92
CA TYR A 180 -13.23 5.12 14.44
C TYR A 180 -13.72 6.49 13.98
N LYS A 181 -13.85 7.42 14.93
CA LYS A 181 -14.08 8.85 14.70
C LYS A 181 -13.29 9.61 15.75
N HIS A 182 -12.39 10.49 15.30
CA HIS A 182 -11.61 11.33 16.20
C HIS A 182 -12.54 12.23 17.05
N LEU A 183 -12.28 12.30 18.35
CA LEU A 183 -13.01 13.17 19.29
C LEU A 183 -12.11 14.33 19.75
N PRO A 184 -12.49 15.60 19.53
CA PRO A 184 -11.64 16.77 19.80
C PRO A 184 -11.49 17.14 21.29
N ALA A 185 -11.68 16.19 22.22
CA ALA A 185 -11.85 16.47 23.65
C ALA A 185 -10.56 16.42 24.49
N VAL A 186 -9.38 16.19 23.90
CA VAL A 186 -8.10 16.07 24.62
C VAL A 186 -7.03 16.86 23.88
N GLU A 187 -6.18 17.58 24.64
CA GLU A 187 -5.06 18.37 24.11
C GLU A 187 -4.31 17.65 22.97
N GLU A 188 -4.18 18.39 21.88
CA GLU A 188 -3.93 17.87 20.55
C GLU A 188 -2.48 17.40 20.38
N LYS A 189 -2.25 16.09 20.46
CA LYS A 189 -1.06 15.49 19.85
C LYS A 189 -1.43 14.86 18.52
N VAL A 190 -1.27 15.64 17.45
CA VAL A 190 -1.27 15.12 16.07
C VAL A 190 0.03 14.36 15.86
N GLU A 191 -0.07 13.05 15.60
CA GLU A 191 1.11 12.17 15.49
C GLU A 191 1.63 12.13 14.05
N GLY A 192 0.78 12.46 13.06
CA GLY A 192 1.17 12.68 11.67
C GLY A 192 0.30 11.94 10.65
N TYR A 193 0.65 12.07 9.37
CA TYR A 193 -0.03 11.32 8.30
C TYR A 193 0.44 9.87 8.26
N HIS A 194 -0.50 8.95 8.10
CA HIS A 194 -0.23 7.53 7.94
C HIS A 194 -0.86 7.01 6.64
N SER A 195 -0.14 6.16 5.91
CA SER A 195 -0.63 5.57 4.66
C SER A 195 -1.17 4.17 4.87
N VAL A 196 -2.34 3.91 4.30
CA VAL A 196 -3.09 2.66 4.48
C VAL A 196 -3.55 2.09 3.15
N ARG A 197 -3.86 0.79 3.17
CA ARG A 197 -4.54 0.07 2.09
C ARG A 197 -6.01 -0.08 2.45
N LEU A 198 -6.91 0.48 1.63
CA LEU A 198 -8.36 0.36 1.77
C LEU A 198 -8.87 -0.88 1.03
N LEU A 199 -9.58 -1.75 1.73
CA LEU A 199 -10.07 -3.04 1.21
C LEU A 199 -11.58 -3.07 0.96
N GLY A 200 -12.34 -2.11 1.50
CA GLY A 200 -13.79 -2.21 1.51
C GLY A 200 -14.49 -1.03 2.16
N TYR A 201 -15.81 -1.12 2.24
CA TYR A 201 -16.68 -0.11 2.82
C TYR A 201 -17.99 -0.73 3.31
N LYS A 202 -18.71 -0.01 4.18
CA LYS A 202 -20.05 -0.37 4.65
C LYS A 202 -20.80 0.90 5.03
N PHE A 203 -22.02 1.06 4.53
CA PHE A 203 -22.94 2.08 5.01
C PHE A 203 -23.55 1.63 6.34
N PHE A 204 -23.54 2.56 7.31
CA PHE A 204 -24.31 2.43 8.53
C PHE A 204 -25.58 3.24 8.33
N PHE A 205 -26.72 2.57 8.16
CA PHE A 205 -28.00 3.23 8.35
C PHE A 205 -28.14 3.45 9.86
N LEU A 206 -27.95 4.69 10.31
CA LEU A 206 -28.40 5.10 11.63
C LEU A 206 -29.93 5.13 11.56
N SER A 207 -30.57 4.06 12.01
CA SER A 207 -31.99 4.12 12.37
C SER A 207 -32.09 5.02 13.59
N PHE A 208 -32.60 6.24 13.40
CA PHE A 208 -33.05 7.12 14.47
C PHE A 208 -34.44 6.70 14.94
#